data_AF-A0A2N6U1Y6-F1
#
_entry.id   AF-A0A2N6U1Y6-F1
#
_cell.length_a   1.000
_cell.length_b   1.000
_cell.length_c   1.000
_cell.angle_alpha   90.00
_cell.angle_beta   90.00
_cell.angle_gamma   90.00
#
_symmetry.space_group_name_H-M   'P 1'
#
loop_
_entity.id
_entity.type
_entity.pdbx_description
1 polymer ?
#
loop_
_entity_poly.entity_id
_entity_poly.type
_entity_poly.pdbx_seq_one_letter_code
_entity_poly.pdbx_strand_id
1 'polypeptide(L)'
;MTVLYWIALLAGIVLAVLACDLLGRRGIGQWPVGLAVLALALLGGLLYSATVVSFALGTGLGYLAVVGAGFVRSVSAHRRARRSERERAAQIRRRQLEL
;
A
#
# COMPACT_ATOMS: atom_id res chain seq x y z
N MET A 1 29.52 -1.80 10.23
CA MET A 1 28.39 -1.05 10.83
C MET A 1 27.30 -0.71 9.81
N THR A 2 27.65 -0.23 8.62
CA THR A 2 26.68 0.09 7.56
C THR A 2 25.85 -1.10 7.06
N VAL A 3 26.45 -2.30 6.96
CA VAL A 3 25.75 -3.53 6.54
C VAL A 3 24.57 -3.87 7.44
N LEU A 4 24.67 -3.62 8.75
CA LEU A 4 23.57 -3.86 9.69
C LEU A 4 22.37 -2.96 9.41
N TYR A 5 22.58 -1.72 8.95
CA TYR A 5 21.50 -0.82 8.55
C TYR A 5 20.79 -1.30 7.30
N TRP A 6 21.53 -1.82 6.31
CA TRP A 6 20.96 -2.42 5.11
C TRP A 6 20.14 -3.67 5.42
N ILE A 7 20.63 -4.52 6.32
CA ILE A 7 19.89 -5.70 6.79
C ILE A 7 18.62 -5.27 7.52
N ALA A 8 18.71 -4.31 8.45
CA ALA A 8 17.55 -3.81 9.19
C ALA A 8 16.52 -3.16 8.25
N LEU A 9 16.98 -2.43 7.23
CA LEU A 9 16.11 -1.82 6.23
C LEU A 9 15.40 -2.89 5.39
N LEU A 10 16.13 -3.89 4.87
CA LEU A 10 15.55 -5.00 4.10
C LEU A 10 14.58 -5.82 4.96
N ALA A 11 14.95 -6.11 6.21
CA ALA A 11 14.08 -6.79 7.15
C ALA A 11 12.79 -6.00 7.37
N GLY A 12 12.88 -4.68 7.55
CA GLY A 12 11.71 -3.81 7.68
C GLY A 12 10.78 -3.86 6.46
N ILE A 13 11.34 -3.80 5.24
CA ILE A 13 10.55 -3.90 4.01
C ILE A 13 9.80 -5.22 3.97
N VAL A 14 10.49 -6.35 4.17
CA VAL A 14 9.90 -7.68 4.11
C VAL A 14 8.80 -7.85 5.16
N LEU A 15 9.03 -7.36 6.38
CA LEU A 15 8.08 -7.46 7.48
C LEU A 15 6.82 -6.63 7.21
N ALA A 16 6.96 -5.42 6.66
CA ALA A 16 5.82 -4.58 6.28
C ALA A 16 4.99 -5.21 5.16
N VAL A 17 5.62 -5.80 4.16
CA VAL A 17 4.91 -6.50 3.06
C VAL A 17 4.15 -7.70 3.59
N LEU A 18 4.79 -8.53 4.42
CA LEU A 18 4.15 -9.69 5.05
C LEU A 18 2.97 -9.28 5.93
N ALA A 19 3.14 -8.24 6.76
CA ALA A 19 2.07 -7.72 7.59
C ALA A 19 0.90 -7.22 6.74
N CYS A 20 1.17 -6.44 5.68
CA CYS A 20 0.13 -5.99 4.76
C CYS A 20 -0.59 -7.15 4.05
N ASP A 21 0.11 -8.21 3.65
CA ASP A 21 -0.52 -9.40 3.02
C ASP A 21 -1.40 -10.14 4.03
N LEU A 22 -0.90 -10.37 5.25
CA LEU A 22 -1.63 -11.02 6.33
C LEU A 22 -2.89 -10.25 6.73
N LEU A 23 -2.79 -8.92 6.88
CA LEU A 23 -3.94 -8.06 7.17
C LEU A 23 -4.91 -8.02 6.00
N GLY A 24 -4.40 -7.95 4.76
CA GLY A 24 -5.21 -7.99 3.54
C GLY A 24 -6.07 -9.25 3.45
N ARG A 25 -5.51 -10.43 3.76
CA ARG A 25 -6.26 -11.70 3.81
C ARG A 25 -7.35 -11.73 4.86
N ARG A 26 -7.20 -10.96 5.95
CA ARG A 26 -8.18 -10.86 7.04
C ARG A 26 -9.24 -9.77 6.81
N GLY A 27 -9.17 -9.04 5.70
CA GLY A 27 -10.06 -7.91 5.43
C GLY A 27 -9.82 -6.71 6.37
N ILE A 28 -8.77 -6.75 7.18
CA ILE A 28 -8.37 -5.65 8.05
C ILE A 28 -7.56 -4.71 7.16
N GLY A 29 -8.07 -3.49 6.92
CA GLY A 29 -7.39 -2.51 6.08
C GLY A 29 -5.94 -2.29 6.52
N GLN A 30 -5.11 -1.72 5.64
CA GLN A 30 -3.65 -1.64 5.85
C GLN A 30 -3.22 -0.63 6.94
N TRP A 31 -4.17 0.12 7.52
CA TRP A 31 -3.92 1.18 8.51
C TRP A 31 -3.10 0.80 9.75
N PRO A 32 -3.16 -0.44 10.31
CA PRO A 32 -2.37 -0.79 11.49
C PRO A 32 -0.87 -0.84 11.19
N VAL A 33 -0.49 -1.17 9.96
CA VAL A 33 0.91 -1.17 9.53
C VAL A 33 1.44 0.26 9.47
N GLY A 34 0.64 1.22 8.99
CA GLY A 34 0.98 2.63 9.02
C GLY A 34 1.20 3.17 10.45
N LEU A 35 0.34 2.77 11.40
CA LEU A 35 0.53 3.11 12.81
C LEU A 35 1.80 2.51 13.42
N ALA A 36 2.09 1.25 13.09
CA ALA A 36 3.31 0.59 13.54
C ALA A 36 4.57 1.32 13.03
N VAL A 37 4.57 1.79 11.79
CA VAL A 37 5.65 2.61 11.22
C VAL A 37 5.81 3.92 11.99
N LEU A 38 4.71 4.60 12.30
CA LEU A 38 4.74 5.86 13.06
C LEU A 38 5.32 5.65 14.47
N ALA A 39 4.89 4.59 15.16
CA ALA A 39 5.39 4.22 16.47
C ALA A 39 6.89 3.87 16.42
N LEU A 40 7.33 3.12 15.40
CA LEU A 40 8.74 2.77 15.18
C LEU A 40 9.61 4.01 14.90
N ALA A 41 9.10 4.99 14.14
CA ALA A 41 9.81 6.23 13.88
C ALA A 41 10.01 7.05 15.17
N LEU A 42 8.97 7.17 15.99
CA LEU A 42 9.04 7.85 17.30
C LEU A 42 10.02 7.14 18.25
N LEU A 43 9.94 5.81 18.32
CA LEU A 43 10.87 5.00 19.11
C LEU A 43 12.32 5.15 18.63
N GLY A 44 12.54 5.20 17.32
CA GLY A 44 13.87 5.41 16.74
C GLY A 44 14.48 6.76 17.13
N GLY A 45 13.66 7.82 17.13
CA GLY A 45 14.07 9.14 17.60
C GLY A 45 14.37 9.16 19.10
N LEU A 46 13.52 8.54 19.93
CA LEU A 46 13.71 8.48 21.38
C LEU A 46 14.94 7.66 21.79
N LEU A 47 15.18 6.54 21.13
CA LEU A 47 16.30 5.65 21.42
C LEU A 47 17.63 6.11 20.81
N TYR A 48 17.62 7.20 20.02
CA TYR A 48 18.79 7.68 19.25
C TYR A 48 19.48 6.57 18.43
N SER A 49 18.69 5.57 18.00
CA SER A 49 19.23 4.33 17.43
C SER A 49 19.09 4.34 15.91
N ALA A 50 20.23 4.48 15.22
CA ALA A 50 20.28 4.45 13.76
C ALA A 50 19.73 3.14 13.16
N THR A 51 19.87 2.01 13.87
CA THR A 51 19.27 0.72 13.47
C THR A 51 17.75 0.75 13.51
N VAL A 52 17.15 1.33 14.56
CA VAL A 52 15.68 1.42 14.70
C VAL A 52 15.12 2.36 13.64
N VAL A 53 15.79 3.49 13.39
CA VAL A 53 15.40 4.43 12.33
C VAL A 53 15.50 3.77 10.94
N SER A 54 16.58 3.02 10.66
CA SER A 54 16.73 2.30 9.38
C SER A 54 15.62 1.25 9.17
N PHE A 55 15.26 0.54 10.24
CA PHE A 55 14.16 -0.43 10.23
C PHE A 55 12.79 0.26 10.02
N ALA A 56 12.56 1.40 10.68
CA ALA A 56 11.35 2.21 10.52
C ALA A 56 11.21 2.75 9.09
N LEU A 57 12.31 3.18 8.48
CA LEU A 57 12.35 3.60 7.07
C LEU A 57 12.06 2.42 6.14
N GLY A 58 12.67 1.25 6.39
CA GLY A 58 12.40 0.04 5.63
C GLY A 58 10.93 -0.38 5.67
N THR A 59 10.34 -0.43 6.88
CA THR A 59 8.93 -0.74 7.06
C THR A 59 8.02 0.30 6.39
N GLY A 60 8.35 1.59 6.51
CA GLY A 60 7.62 2.68 5.84
C GLY A 60 7.63 2.57 4.32
N LEU A 61 8.78 2.26 3.71
CA LEU A 61 8.91 2.06 2.26
C LEU A 61 8.11 0.84 1.79
N GLY A 62 8.18 -0.29 2.50
CA GLY A 62 7.39 -1.47 2.18
C GLY A 62 5.89 -1.20 2.26
N TYR A 63 5.45 -0.47 3.29
CA TYR A 63 4.06 -0.04 3.43
C TYR A 63 3.60 0.87 2.27
N LEU A 64 4.39 1.89 1.93
CA LEU A 64 4.11 2.82 0.83
C LEU A 64 4.00 2.11 -0.52
N ALA A 65 4.88 1.13 -0.78
CA ALA A 65 4.83 0.35 -2.02
C ALA A 65 3.50 -0.43 -2.15
N VAL A 66 3.05 -1.05 -1.06
CA VAL A 66 1.81 -1.84 -1.05
C VAL A 66 0.57 -0.95 -1.17
N VAL A 67 0.49 0.11 -0.37
CA VAL A 67 -0.62 1.07 -0.42
C VAL A 67 -0.68 1.75 -1.79
N GLY A 68 0.48 2.19 -2.30
CA GLY A 68 0.60 2.81 -3.61
C GLY A 68 0.13 1.89 -4.73
N ALA A 69 0.54 0.61 -4.71
CA ALA A 69 0.05 -0.37 -5.68
C ALA A 69 -1.47 -0.59 -5.60
N GLY A 70 -2.03 -0.63 -4.39
CA GLY A 70 -3.47 -0.70 -4.17
C GLY A 70 -4.23 0.52 -4.72
N PHE A 71 -3.69 1.71 -4.48
CA PHE A 71 -4.26 2.97 -4.97
C PHE A 71 -4.21 3.08 -6.49
N VAL A 72 -3.09 2.72 -7.13
CA VAL A 72 -2.97 2.69 -8.58
C VAL A 72 -3.99 1.72 -9.19
N ARG A 73 -4.15 0.53 -8.58
CA ARG A 73 -5.16 -0.44 -9.02
C ARG A 73 -6.58 0.12 -8.88
N SER A 74 -6.94 0.73 -7.75
CA SER A 74 -8.28 1.27 -7.54
C SER A 74 -8.60 2.42 -8.51
N VAL A 75 -7.65 3.34 -8.74
CA VAL A 75 -7.80 4.43 -9.70
C VAL A 75 -7.93 3.90 -11.13
N SER A 76 -7.13 2.90 -11.50
CA SER A 76 -7.21 2.27 -12.82
C SER A 76 -8.53 1.52 -13.04
N ALA A 77 -9.04 0.84 -12.00
CA ALA A 77 -10.32 0.15 -12.02
C ALA A 77 -11.48 1.14 -12.16
N HIS A 78 -11.43 2.26 -11.43
CA HIS A 78 -12.43 3.32 -11.53
C HIS A 78 -12.47 3.94 -12.93
N ARG A 79 -11.31 4.16 -13.56
CA ARG A 79 -11.22 4.62 -14.96
C ARG A 79 -11.84 3.62 -15.95
N ARG A 80 -11.62 2.32 -15.76
CA ARG A 80 -12.22 1.26 -16.61
C ARG A 80 -13.73 1.16 -16.42
N ALA A 81 -14.21 1.22 -15.17
CA ALA A 81 -15.63 1.21 -14.86
C ALA A 81 -16.39 2.35 -15.56
N ARG A 82 -15.83 3.57 -15.51
CA ARG A 82 -16.40 4.75 -16.17
C ARG A 82 -16.46 4.64 -17.70
N ARG A 83 -15.54 3.89 -18.30
CA ARG A 83 -15.54 3.60 -19.75
C ARG A 83 -16.62 2.57 -20.10
N SER A 84 -16.76 1.53 -19.29
CA SER A 84 -17.79 0.49 -19.47
C SER A 84 -19.22 1.00 -19.29
N GLU A 85 -19.45 1.97 -18.38
CA GLU A 85 -20.77 2.61 -18.23
C GLU A 85 -21.16 3.42 -19.46
N ARG A 86 -20.21 4.14 -20.07
CA ARG A 86 -20.46 4.90 -21.31
C ARG A 86 -20.76 3.98 -22.49
N GLU A 87 -20.08 2.84 -22.58
CA GLU A 87 -20.34 1.82 -23.60
C GLU A 87 -21.71 1.15 -23.42
N ARG A 88 -22.10 0.83 -22.18
CA ARG A 88 -23.44 0.31 -21.86
C ARG A 88 -24.53 1.33 -22.16
N ALA A 89 -24.34 2.60 -21.80
CA ALA A 89 -25.29 3.67 -22.12
C ALA A 89 -25.43 3.89 -23.64
N ALA A 90 -24.33 3.79 -24.39
CA ALA A 90 -24.35 3.86 -25.85
C ALA A 90 -25.07 2.66 -26.50
N GLN A 91 -24.89 1.45 -25.96
CA GLN A 91 -25.62 0.26 -26.41
C GLN A 91 -27.12 0.34 -26.14
N ILE A 92 -27.53 0.86 -24.98
CA ILE A 92 -28.96 1.07 -24.66
C ILE A 92 -29.58 2.09 -25.63
N ARG A 93 -28.90 3.20 -25.92
CA ARG A 93 -29.37 4.18 -26.92
C ARG A 93 -29.49 3.60 -28.33
N ARG A 94 -28.56 2.74 -28.75
CA ARG A 94 -28.66 2.07 -30.06
C ARG A 94 -29.86 1.13 -30.13
N ARG A 95 -30.11 0.34 -29.10
CA ARG A 95 -31.29 -0.54 -29.03
C ARG A 95 -32.62 0.23 -29.04
N GLN A 96 -32.65 1.45 -28.51
CA GLN A 96 -33.83 2.31 -28.57
C GLN A 96 -34.07 2.97 -29.93
N LEU A 97 -33.06 3.04 -30.81
CA LEU A 97 -33.17 3.59 -32.16
C LEU A 97 -33.47 2.50 -33.21
N GLU A 98 -33.30 1.22 -32.84
CA GLU A 98 -33.61 0.06 -33.68
C GLU A 98 -35.04 -0.48 -33.46
N LEU A 99 -35.81 0.11 -32.54
CA LEU A 99 -37.24 -0.13 -32.30
C LEU A 99 -38.06 1.05 -32.82
#